data_AF-A0A3M0GJY0-F1
#
_entry.id   AF-A0A3M0GJY0-F1
#
_cell.length_a   1.000
_cell.length_b   1.000
_cell.length_c   1.000
_cell.angle_alpha   90.00
_cell.angle_beta   90.00
_cell.angle_gamma   90.00
#
_symmetry.space_group_name_H-M   'P 1'
#
loop_
_entity.id
_entity.type
_entity.pdbx_description
1 polymer ?
#
loop_
_entity_poly.entity_id
_entity_poly.type
_entity_poly.pdbx_seq_one_letter_code
_entity_poly.pdbx_strand_id
1 'polypeptide(L)'
;MPNATGGKAPTLHDVTRWRAGVTGRMQDIPASTQSDQALYSKELGRAIDDVIDPSRSDAGHDGTWSYLTLMLFPDLVVKRWGPSADGKLSVDRWIGAQLGRDRNYLKLSWRNWDILGEVMDEADPPLGEDEFLSLLERTALARNPRIIRVAAKEVIRLDAEHGMGRSFFARELLKRVTFQTGPLVLDLLENNELAALVSEQAKATIAAFTKPRRSMLS
;
A
#
# COMPACT_ATOMS: atom_id res chain seq x y z
N MET A 1 -19.68 23.89 -22.23
CA MET A 1 -20.28 22.68 -21.62
C MET A 1 -19.23 22.08 -20.69
N PRO A 2 -19.45 21.99 -19.37
CA PRO A 2 -18.51 21.28 -18.50
C PRO A 2 -18.57 19.79 -18.86
N ASN A 3 -17.43 19.18 -19.15
CA ASN A 3 -17.36 17.73 -19.30
C ASN A 3 -17.64 17.10 -17.93
N ALA A 4 -18.68 16.27 -17.83
CA ALA A 4 -18.95 15.46 -16.65
C ALA A 4 -17.86 14.38 -16.55
N THR A 5 -16.73 14.72 -15.94
CA THR A 5 -15.60 13.79 -15.70
C THR A 5 -15.79 12.93 -14.45
N GLY A 6 -16.95 13.04 -13.79
CA GLY A 6 -17.38 12.14 -12.72
C GLY A 6 -18.18 10.97 -13.30
N GLY A 7 -17.94 9.77 -12.80
CA GLY A 7 -18.75 8.59 -13.13
C GLY A 7 -20.22 8.79 -12.77
N LYS A 8 -21.08 7.86 -13.19
CA LYS A 8 -22.49 7.86 -12.77
C LYS A 8 -22.54 7.63 -11.25
N ALA A 9 -23.34 8.44 -10.55
CA ALA A 9 -23.57 8.23 -9.13
C ALA A 9 -24.14 6.81 -8.90
N PRO A 10 -23.65 6.08 -7.88
CA PRO A 10 -24.12 4.73 -7.59
C PRO A 10 -25.59 4.75 -7.20
N THR A 11 -26.34 3.76 -7.66
CA THR A 11 -27.73 3.55 -7.25
C THR A 11 -27.76 2.85 -5.89
N LEU A 12 -28.94 2.83 -5.24
CA LEU A 12 -29.12 2.05 -4.01
C LEU A 12 -28.80 0.57 -4.22
N HIS A 13 -29.15 0.02 -5.39
CA HIS A 13 -28.82 -1.36 -5.75
C HIS A 13 -27.30 -1.59 -5.80
N ASP A 14 -26.54 -0.65 -6.37
CA ASP A 14 -25.07 -0.73 -6.40
C ASP A 14 -24.49 -0.72 -4.99
N VAL A 15 -24.96 0.19 -4.13
CA VAL A 15 -24.51 0.28 -2.74
C VAL A 15 -24.83 -1.00 -1.94
N THR A 16 -26.03 -1.57 -2.12
CA THR A 16 -26.39 -2.85 -1.49
C THR A 16 -25.51 -4.00 -1.99
N ARG A 17 -25.24 -4.06 -3.30
CA ARG A 17 -24.33 -5.04 -3.91
C ARG A 17 -22.92 -4.91 -3.35
N TRP A 18 -22.40 -3.68 -3.26
CA TRP A 18 -21.07 -3.40 -2.71
C TRP A 18 -20.98 -3.85 -1.27
N ARG A 19 -21.97 -3.50 -0.44
CA ARG A 19 -22.04 -3.92 0.96
C ARG A 19 -21.91 -5.44 1.05
N ALA A 20 -22.83 -6.17 0.41
CA ALA A 20 -22.89 -7.62 0.49
C ALA A 20 -21.62 -8.29 -0.05
N GLY A 21 -21.10 -7.82 -1.19
CA GLY A 21 -19.92 -8.39 -1.83
C GLY A 21 -18.65 -8.21 -1.01
N VAL A 22 -18.40 -7.02 -0.49
CA VAL A 22 -17.20 -6.76 0.34
C VAL A 22 -17.31 -7.46 1.69
N THR A 23 -18.45 -7.40 2.37
CA THR A 23 -18.60 -8.10 3.67
C THR A 23 -18.49 -9.60 3.54
N GLY A 24 -19.07 -10.18 2.48
CA GLY A 24 -19.02 -11.62 2.24
C GLY A 24 -17.58 -12.11 2.08
N ARG A 25 -16.73 -11.34 1.39
CA ARG A 25 -15.29 -11.64 1.25
C ARG A 25 -14.50 -11.48 2.55
N MET A 26 -14.95 -10.60 3.45
CA MET A 26 -14.24 -10.29 4.71
C MET A 26 -14.76 -11.07 5.93
N GLN A 27 -15.76 -11.93 5.76
CA GLN A 27 -16.47 -12.57 6.87
C GLN A 27 -15.54 -13.44 7.72
N ASP A 28 -14.68 -14.24 7.07
CA ASP A 28 -13.83 -15.24 7.71
C ASP A 28 -12.36 -14.81 7.85
N ILE A 29 -12.03 -13.57 7.49
CA ILE A 29 -10.66 -13.05 7.60
C ILE A 29 -10.41 -12.60 9.05
N PRO A 30 -9.41 -13.18 9.75
CA PRO A 30 -9.09 -12.80 11.12
C PRO A 30 -8.47 -11.39 11.18
N ALA A 31 -8.51 -10.75 12.35
CA ALA A 31 -7.88 -9.43 12.58
C ALA A 31 -7.25 -9.32 13.99
N SER A 32 -6.96 -10.44 14.64
CA SER A 32 -6.54 -10.53 16.04
C SER A 32 -5.06 -10.25 16.28
N THR A 33 -4.18 -10.76 15.42
CA THR A 33 -2.73 -10.57 15.52
C THR A 33 -2.25 -9.50 14.55
N GLN A 34 -0.98 -9.08 14.67
CA GLN A 34 -0.39 -8.15 13.71
C GLN A 34 -0.36 -8.72 12.28
N SER A 35 -0.06 -10.02 12.14
CA SER A 35 -0.09 -10.72 10.86
C SER A 35 -1.51 -10.79 10.30
N ASP A 36 -2.50 -11.10 11.15
CA ASP A 36 -3.90 -11.10 10.77
C ASP A 36 -4.35 -9.71 10.31
N GLN A 37 -3.91 -8.64 10.99
CA GLN A 37 -4.25 -7.26 10.60
C GLN A 37 -3.64 -6.87 9.25
N ALA A 38 -2.43 -7.34 8.94
CA ALA A 38 -1.81 -7.14 7.64
C ALA A 38 -2.57 -7.90 6.54
N LEU A 39 -2.90 -9.18 6.78
CA LEU A 39 -3.76 -9.98 5.90
C LEU A 39 -5.13 -9.31 5.68
N TYR A 40 -5.79 -8.90 6.76
CA TYR A 40 -7.08 -8.24 6.74
C TYR A 40 -7.05 -6.95 5.92
N SER A 41 -5.96 -6.17 6.01
CA SER A 41 -5.77 -4.96 5.18
C SER A 41 -5.64 -5.30 3.70
N LYS A 42 -4.86 -6.34 3.37
CA LYS A 42 -4.67 -6.80 1.98
C LYS A 42 -6.00 -7.26 1.38
N GLU A 43 -6.70 -8.17 2.06
CA GLU A 43 -7.97 -8.72 1.57
C GLU A 43 -9.06 -7.66 1.49
N LEU A 44 -9.06 -6.68 2.40
CA LEU A 44 -10.00 -5.55 2.33
C LEU A 44 -9.71 -4.67 1.10
N GLY A 45 -8.44 -4.40 0.81
CA GLY A 45 -8.04 -3.68 -0.41
C GLY A 45 -8.50 -4.40 -1.67
N ARG A 46 -8.23 -5.70 -1.77
CA ARG A 46 -8.66 -6.57 -2.86
C ARG A 46 -10.17 -6.62 -3.01
N ALA A 47 -10.92 -6.76 -1.92
CA ALA A 47 -12.37 -6.82 -1.95
C ALA A 47 -12.99 -5.50 -2.43
N ILE A 48 -12.44 -4.36 -2.01
CA ILE A 48 -12.87 -3.04 -2.50
C ILE A 48 -12.61 -2.94 -4.00
N ASP A 49 -11.41 -3.30 -4.44
CA ASP A 49 -11.01 -3.27 -5.86
C ASP A 49 -11.93 -4.13 -6.73
N ASP A 50 -12.10 -5.40 -6.37
CA ASP A 50 -12.88 -6.37 -7.15
C ASP A 50 -14.40 -6.09 -7.19
N VAL A 51 -14.97 -5.53 -6.10
CA VAL A 51 -16.43 -5.41 -5.94
C VAL A 51 -16.95 -4.01 -6.29
N ILE A 52 -16.19 -2.98 -5.87
CA ILE A 52 -16.55 -1.58 -6.05
C ILE A 52 -15.93 -1.04 -7.34
N ASP A 53 -14.70 -1.45 -7.65
CA ASP A 53 -13.88 -0.92 -8.76
C ASP A 53 -13.87 0.62 -8.77
N PRO A 54 -13.30 1.27 -7.73
CA PRO A 54 -13.37 2.71 -7.61
C PRO A 54 -12.66 3.41 -8.76
N SER A 55 -13.36 4.29 -9.46
CA SER A 55 -12.73 5.12 -10.49
C SER A 55 -11.66 6.03 -9.87
N ARG A 56 -10.62 6.38 -10.63
CA ARG A 56 -9.57 7.31 -10.16
C ARG A 56 -10.13 8.65 -9.68
N SER A 57 -11.21 9.12 -10.32
CA SER A 57 -11.90 10.35 -9.93
C SER A 57 -12.56 10.22 -8.56
N ASP A 58 -13.30 9.13 -8.32
CA ASP A 58 -14.00 8.90 -7.05
C ASP A 58 -13.01 8.62 -5.92
N ALA A 59 -11.98 7.82 -6.20
CA ALA A 59 -10.88 7.52 -5.28
C ALA A 59 -10.06 8.76 -4.89
N GLY A 60 -10.03 9.78 -5.75
CA GLY A 60 -9.38 11.05 -5.49
C GLY A 60 -10.14 11.96 -4.51
N HIS A 61 -11.41 11.66 -4.23
CA HIS A 61 -12.25 12.49 -3.36
C HIS A 61 -12.34 11.90 -1.94
N ASP A 62 -11.84 12.63 -0.94
CA ASP A 62 -11.78 12.13 0.46
C ASP A 62 -13.17 11.83 1.04
N GLY A 63 -14.21 12.55 0.57
CA GLY A 63 -15.60 12.28 0.92
C GLY A 63 -16.08 10.88 0.54
N THR A 64 -15.56 10.29 -0.54
CA THR A 64 -15.87 8.91 -0.96
C THR A 64 -15.47 7.94 0.14
N TRP A 65 -14.23 8.05 0.62
CA TRP A 65 -13.69 7.14 1.63
C TRP A 65 -14.30 7.34 3.01
N SER A 66 -14.60 8.60 3.38
CA SER A 66 -15.38 8.89 4.59
C SER A 66 -16.78 8.25 4.53
N TYR A 67 -17.48 8.37 3.40
CA TYR A 67 -18.79 7.74 3.21
C TYR A 67 -18.70 6.22 3.33
N LEU A 68 -17.74 5.59 2.64
CA LEU A 68 -17.55 4.15 2.70
C LEU A 68 -17.25 3.68 4.14
N THR A 69 -16.38 4.37 4.87
CA THR A 69 -16.06 4.01 6.26
C THR A 69 -17.25 4.21 7.21
N LEU A 70 -17.93 5.37 7.14
CA LEU A 70 -18.95 5.74 8.12
C LEU A 70 -20.31 5.11 7.85
N MET A 71 -20.67 4.94 6.58
CA MET A 71 -22.02 4.51 6.18
C MET A 71 -22.07 3.07 5.70
N LEU A 72 -21.04 2.60 4.98
CA LEU A 72 -21.13 1.31 4.29
C LEU A 72 -20.34 0.20 4.99
N PHE A 73 -19.18 0.50 5.57
CA PHE A 73 -18.28 -0.49 6.16
C PHE A 73 -17.78 -0.16 7.58
N PRO A 74 -18.59 0.42 8.48
CA PRO A 74 -18.11 0.75 9.83
C PRO A 74 -17.69 -0.49 10.62
N ASP A 75 -18.38 -1.61 10.42
CA ASP A 75 -18.07 -2.91 11.00
C ASP A 75 -16.75 -3.52 10.51
N LEU A 76 -16.36 -3.27 9.26
CA LEU A 76 -15.08 -3.74 8.74
C LEU A 76 -13.92 -2.90 9.28
N VAL A 77 -14.14 -1.60 9.49
CA VAL A 77 -13.13 -0.69 10.03
C VAL A 77 -12.95 -0.91 11.52
N VAL A 78 -14.04 -1.08 12.29
CA VAL A 78 -13.97 -1.29 13.76
C VAL A 78 -13.23 -2.56 14.14
N LYS A 79 -13.23 -3.60 13.29
CA LYS A 79 -12.47 -4.85 13.53
C LYS A 79 -10.97 -4.61 13.77
N ARG A 80 -10.38 -3.59 13.14
CA ARG A 80 -8.97 -3.22 13.33
C ARG A 80 -8.79 -1.90 14.08
N TRP A 81 -9.62 -0.92 13.78
CA TRP A 81 -9.54 0.44 14.30
C TRP A 81 -10.74 0.75 15.19
N GLY A 82 -11.01 -0.13 16.14
CA GLY A 82 -12.04 0.07 17.16
C GLY A 82 -11.70 1.19 18.15
N PRO A 83 -12.60 1.47 19.10
CA PRO A 83 -12.35 2.48 20.12
C PRO A 83 -11.08 2.18 20.93
N SER A 84 -10.27 3.20 21.18
CA SER A 84 -9.16 3.12 22.12
C SER A 84 -9.66 2.94 23.56
N ALA A 85 -8.76 2.74 24.51
CA ALA A 85 -9.09 2.54 25.92
C ALA A 85 -9.92 3.69 26.54
N ASP A 86 -9.82 4.91 25.98
CA ASP A 86 -10.62 6.09 26.35
C ASP A 86 -11.94 6.23 25.57
N GLY A 87 -12.32 5.19 24.81
CA GLY A 87 -13.58 5.11 24.08
C GLY A 87 -13.62 5.91 22.77
N LYS A 88 -12.49 6.47 22.31
CA LYS A 88 -12.46 7.30 21.09
C LYS A 88 -12.10 6.48 19.85
N LEU A 89 -12.72 6.82 18.73
CA LEU A 89 -12.31 6.34 17.42
C LEU A 89 -11.17 7.20 16.87
N SER A 90 -10.24 6.56 16.16
CA SER A 90 -9.17 7.27 15.46
C SER A 90 -9.75 8.04 14.27
N VAL A 91 -9.78 9.36 14.39
CA VAL A 91 -10.35 10.26 13.37
C VAL A 91 -9.63 10.11 12.02
N ASP A 92 -8.31 9.95 12.03
CA ASP A 92 -7.50 9.81 10.82
C ASP A 92 -7.74 8.49 10.08
N ARG A 93 -8.07 7.39 10.78
CA ARG A 93 -8.39 6.10 10.15
C ARG A 93 -9.82 6.02 9.65
N TRP A 94 -10.75 6.68 10.34
CA TRP A 94 -12.18 6.63 10.02
C TRP A 94 -12.58 7.65 8.96
N ILE A 95 -12.14 8.90 9.09
CA ILE A 95 -12.53 10.01 8.21
C ILE A 95 -11.41 10.29 7.21
N GLY A 96 -10.15 10.32 7.67
CA GLY A 96 -9.01 10.68 6.85
C GLY A 96 -8.61 12.15 6.95
N ALA A 97 -7.73 12.56 6.02
CA ALA A 97 -7.30 13.94 5.76
C ALA A 97 -6.93 14.81 6.99
N GLN A 98 -6.27 14.23 8.00
CA GLN A 98 -5.76 14.99 9.14
C GLN A 98 -4.33 15.50 8.85
N LEU A 99 -4.05 16.77 9.11
CA LEU A 99 -2.69 17.37 9.05
C LEU A 99 -1.94 17.14 7.72
N GLY A 100 -2.66 17.14 6.59
CA GLY A 100 -2.06 17.04 5.25
C GLY A 100 -1.61 15.63 4.83
N ARG A 101 -1.93 14.59 5.61
CA ARG A 101 -1.74 13.18 5.24
C ARG A 101 -3.06 12.43 5.39
N ASP A 102 -3.56 11.90 4.28
CA ASP A 102 -4.75 11.07 4.34
C ASP A 102 -4.42 9.64 4.76
N ARG A 103 -4.96 9.22 5.91
CA ARG A 103 -4.74 7.91 6.52
C ARG A 103 -6.02 7.08 6.65
N ASN A 104 -7.08 7.45 5.93
CA ASN A 104 -8.32 6.68 5.91
C ASN A 104 -8.01 5.20 5.61
N TYR A 105 -8.52 4.31 6.44
CA TYR A 105 -8.10 2.91 6.42
C TYR A 105 -8.53 2.17 5.14
N LEU A 106 -9.75 2.43 4.64
CA LEU A 106 -10.24 1.83 3.40
C LEU A 106 -9.46 2.35 2.21
N LYS A 107 -9.20 3.66 2.16
CA LYS A 107 -8.39 4.29 1.11
C LYS A 107 -6.99 3.71 1.05
N LEU A 108 -6.31 3.59 2.20
CA LEU A 108 -4.97 3.02 2.25
C LEU A 108 -4.96 1.55 1.86
N SER A 109 -5.93 0.75 2.34
CA SER A 109 -6.03 -0.67 2.00
C SER A 109 -6.22 -0.87 0.50
N TRP A 110 -7.16 -0.14 -0.11
CA TRP A 110 -7.37 -0.16 -1.56
C TRP A 110 -6.16 0.35 -2.32
N ARG A 111 -5.58 1.51 -1.94
CA ARG A 111 -4.41 2.08 -2.64
C ARG A 111 -3.20 1.13 -2.61
N ASN A 112 -2.97 0.46 -1.48
CA ASN A 112 -1.88 -0.51 -1.37
C ASN A 112 -2.11 -1.68 -2.33
N TRP A 113 -3.34 -2.17 -2.42
CA TRP A 113 -3.72 -3.22 -3.38
C TRP A 113 -3.62 -2.74 -4.85
N ASP A 114 -4.16 -1.59 -5.20
CA ASP A 114 -4.07 -1.00 -6.55
C ASP A 114 -2.60 -0.88 -7.02
N ILE A 115 -1.72 -0.43 -6.11
CA ILE A 115 -0.30 -0.26 -6.43
C ILE A 115 0.46 -1.58 -6.47
N LEU A 116 0.31 -2.47 -5.48
CA LEU A 116 1.14 -3.68 -5.35
C LEU A 116 0.51 -4.92 -5.99
N GLY A 117 -0.81 -5.03 -5.96
CA GLY A 117 -1.58 -6.15 -6.51
C GLY A 117 -1.07 -7.50 -6.01
N GLU A 118 -0.95 -8.44 -6.95
CA GLU A 118 -0.52 -9.83 -6.70
C GLU A 118 0.86 -9.95 -6.01
N VAL A 119 1.70 -8.92 -6.02
CA VAL A 119 2.95 -8.93 -5.23
C VAL A 119 2.66 -9.10 -3.73
N MET A 120 1.51 -8.64 -3.26
CA MET A 120 1.08 -8.83 -1.88
C MET A 120 0.72 -10.29 -1.57
N ASP A 121 0.36 -11.09 -2.56
CA ASP A 121 0.07 -12.52 -2.41
C ASP A 121 1.37 -13.36 -2.32
N GLU A 122 2.48 -12.85 -2.86
CA GLU A 122 3.81 -13.49 -2.78
C GLU A 122 4.50 -13.29 -1.41
N ALA A 123 3.98 -12.41 -0.54
CA ALA A 123 4.60 -12.06 0.72
C ALA A 123 4.12 -12.95 1.88
N ASP A 124 5.04 -13.68 2.51
CA ASP A 124 4.80 -14.45 3.75
C ASP A 124 5.87 -14.13 4.82
N PRO A 125 5.50 -13.56 6.00
CA PRO A 125 4.18 -13.04 6.37
C PRO A 125 3.67 -11.90 5.45
N PRO A 126 2.38 -11.51 5.49
CA PRO A 126 1.85 -10.41 4.68
C PRO A 126 2.57 -9.07 4.92
N LEU A 127 2.56 -8.18 3.92
CA LEU A 127 3.12 -6.82 4.05
C LEU A 127 2.30 -5.98 5.05
N GLY A 128 2.97 -5.32 5.99
CA GLY A 128 2.38 -4.49 7.03
C GLY A 128 2.48 -2.98 6.74
N GLU A 129 2.02 -2.17 7.71
CA GLU A 129 1.98 -0.70 7.58
C GLU A 129 3.38 -0.08 7.43
N ASP A 130 4.37 -0.61 8.12
CA ASP A 130 5.75 -0.09 8.06
C ASP A 130 6.40 -0.35 6.70
N GLU A 131 6.11 -1.49 6.08
CA GLU A 131 6.54 -1.80 4.72
C GLU A 131 5.84 -0.90 3.71
N PHE A 132 4.52 -0.70 3.82
CA PHE A 132 3.81 0.22 2.91
C PHE A 132 4.32 1.66 3.04
N LEU A 133 4.55 2.13 4.26
CA LEU A 133 5.14 3.45 4.49
C LEU A 133 6.50 3.54 3.80
N SER A 134 7.37 2.56 4.02
CA SER A 134 8.72 2.54 3.45
C SER A 134 8.69 2.44 1.92
N LEU A 135 7.77 1.65 1.35
CA LEU A 135 7.63 1.43 -0.09
C LEU A 135 7.01 2.63 -0.83
N LEU A 136 6.05 3.32 -0.19
CA LEU A 136 5.19 4.30 -0.86
C LEU A 136 5.47 5.76 -0.47
N GLU A 137 6.35 6.03 0.50
CA GLU A 137 6.68 7.40 0.94
C GLU A 137 7.41 8.21 -0.14
N ARG A 138 8.16 7.57 -1.05
CA ARG A 138 8.89 8.25 -2.13
C ARG A 138 7.95 8.56 -3.29
N THR A 139 7.30 9.73 -3.22
CA THR A 139 6.32 10.21 -4.21
C THR A 139 6.80 10.19 -5.66
N ALA A 140 8.11 10.39 -5.90
CA ALA A 140 8.71 10.29 -7.24
C ALA A 140 8.60 8.88 -7.83
N LEU A 141 8.72 7.84 -7.01
CA LEU A 141 8.62 6.43 -7.44
C LEU A 141 7.19 5.89 -7.32
N ALA A 142 6.43 6.33 -6.32
CA ALA A 142 5.07 5.86 -6.05
C ALA A 142 4.07 6.15 -7.19
N ARG A 143 4.42 7.05 -8.12
CA ARG A 143 3.63 7.33 -9.34
C ARG A 143 3.80 6.26 -10.43
N ASN A 144 4.81 5.40 -10.32
CA ASN A 144 5.04 4.29 -11.23
C ASN A 144 4.91 2.94 -10.47
N PRO A 145 3.71 2.32 -10.48
CA PRO A 145 3.47 1.05 -9.81
C PRO A 145 4.41 -0.08 -10.27
N ARG A 146 4.91 -0.06 -11.51
CA ARG A 146 5.85 -1.08 -12.02
C ARG A 146 7.13 -1.09 -11.19
N ILE A 147 7.67 0.09 -10.87
CA ILE A 147 8.88 0.23 -10.05
C ILE A 147 8.62 -0.29 -8.64
N ILE A 148 7.51 0.10 -8.04
CA ILE A 148 7.15 -0.29 -6.68
C ILE A 148 6.95 -1.80 -6.57
N ARG A 149 6.27 -2.43 -7.53
CA ARG A 149 6.06 -3.89 -7.58
C ARG A 149 7.38 -4.65 -7.68
N VAL A 150 8.27 -4.23 -8.58
CA VAL A 150 9.60 -4.84 -8.73
C VAL A 150 10.43 -4.65 -7.45
N ALA A 151 10.43 -3.45 -6.86
CA ALA A 151 11.14 -3.18 -5.62
C ALA A 151 10.59 -4.00 -4.45
N ALA A 152 9.27 -4.15 -4.33
CA ALA A 152 8.65 -4.96 -3.29
C ALA A 152 9.06 -6.44 -3.40
N LYS A 153 9.10 -7.02 -4.61
CA LYS A 153 9.60 -8.38 -4.83
C LYS A 153 11.04 -8.55 -4.37
N GLU A 154 11.91 -7.61 -4.72
CA GLU A 154 13.31 -7.64 -4.27
C GLU A 154 13.42 -7.49 -2.75
N VAL A 155 12.61 -6.63 -2.12
CA VAL A 155 12.57 -6.49 -0.65
C VAL A 155 12.17 -7.79 0.03
N ILE A 156 11.13 -8.46 -0.46
CA ILE A 156 10.68 -9.76 0.07
C ILE A 156 11.80 -10.79 -0.06
N ARG A 157 12.43 -10.88 -1.23
CA ARG A 157 13.55 -11.79 -1.49
C ARG A 157 14.75 -11.52 -0.58
N LEU A 158 15.17 -10.27 -0.47
CA LEU A 158 16.32 -9.88 0.36
C LEU A 158 16.08 -10.18 1.85
N ASP A 159 14.86 -9.96 2.34
CA ASP A 159 14.53 -10.26 3.73
C ASP A 159 14.56 -11.76 4.01
N ALA A 160 14.03 -12.58 3.09
CA ALA A 160 14.11 -14.03 3.18
C ALA A 160 15.57 -14.54 3.16
N GLU A 161 16.46 -13.89 2.40
CA GLU A 161 17.86 -14.29 2.30
C GLU A 161 18.75 -13.80 3.46
N HIS A 162 18.44 -12.64 4.04
CA HIS A 162 19.36 -11.94 4.96
C HIS A 162 18.77 -11.58 6.33
N GLY A 163 17.45 -11.64 6.51
CA GLY A 163 16.79 -11.48 7.82
C GLY A 163 16.98 -10.13 8.52
N MET A 164 17.19 -9.04 7.77
CA MET A 164 17.40 -7.69 8.33
C MET A 164 16.12 -6.85 8.47
N GLY A 165 14.98 -7.38 8.03
CA GLY A 165 13.68 -6.72 8.05
C GLY A 165 13.36 -6.02 6.72
N ARG A 166 12.15 -6.29 6.19
CA ARG A 166 11.66 -5.69 4.93
C ARG A 166 11.63 -4.18 4.94
N SER A 167 11.20 -3.56 6.04
CA SER A 167 11.18 -2.10 6.17
C SER A 167 12.57 -1.47 6.05
N PHE A 168 13.61 -2.17 6.51
CA PHE A 168 14.98 -1.73 6.31
C PHE A 168 15.38 -1.83 4.83
N PHE A 169 15.18 -3.00 4.19
CA PHE A 169 15.50 -3.18 2.77
C PHE A 169 14.72 -2.23 1.87
N ALA A 170 13.43 -2.00 2.14
CA ALA A 170 12.60 -1.08 1.37
C ALA A 170 13.17 0.35 1.39
N ARG A 171 13.56 0.85 2.56
CA ARG A 171 14.14 2.21 2.69
C ARG A 171 15.47 2.32 1.93
N GLU A 172 16.36 1.36 2.10
CA GLU A 172 17.70 1.41 1.50
C GLU A 172 17.65 1.20 -0.02
N LEU A 173 16.86 0.23 -0.49
CA LEU A 173 16.66 -0.02 -1.91
C LEU A 173 16.01 1.18 -2.60
N LEU A 174 14.89 1.69 -2.07
CA LEU A 174 14.19 2.80 -2.72
C LEU A 174 14.98 4.10 -2.68
N LYS A 175 15.83 4.32 -1.67
CA LYS A 175 16.78 5.43 -1.68
C LYS A 175 17.73 5.34 -2.89
N ARG A 176 18.23 4.16 -3.21
CA ARG A 176 19.11 3.92 -4.37
C ARG A 176 18.36 4.03 -5.69
N VAL A 177 17.17 3.45 -5.80
CA VAL A 177 16.33 3.56 -7.00
C VAL A 177 15.91 5.02 -7.23
N THR A 178 15.58 5.77 -6.18
CA THR A 178 15.28 7.21 -6.28
C THR A 178 16.48 7.99 -6.83
N PHE A 179 17.71 7.64 -6.42
CA PHE A 179 18.90 8.29 -6.97
C PHE A 179 19.02 8.11 -8.50
N GLN A 180 18.53 6.98 -9.03
CA GLN A 180 18.54 6.72 -10.47
C GLN A 180 17.54 7.59 -11.26
N THR A 181 16.57 8.25 -10.60
CA THR A 181 15.64 9.16 -11.32
C THR A 181 16.30 10.47 -11.75
N GLY A 182 17.50 10.77 -11.25
CA GLY A 182 18.30 11.92 -11.70
C GLY A 182 18.88 11.70 -13.11
N PRO A 183 19.70 10.66 -13.31
CA PRO A 183 20.30 10.37 -14.62
C PRO A 183 19.36 9.64 -15.60
N LEU A 184 18.30 8.98 -15.13
CA LEU A 184 17.44 8.13 -15.95
C LEU A 184 15.96 8.52 -15.84
N VAL A 185 15.24 8.41 -16.96
CA VAL A 185 13.78 8.47 -16.99
C VAL A 185 13.25 7.04 -16.84
N LEU A 186 13.06 6.60 -15.60
CA LEU A 186 12.70 5.20 -15.29
C LEU A 186 11.38 4.75 -15.92
N ASP A 187 10.47 5.70 -16.21
CA ASP A 187 9.19 5.42 -16.86
C ASP A 187 9.32 4.89 -18.30
N LEU A 188 10.46 5.16 -18.96
CA LEU A 188 10.75 4.71 -20.32
C LEU A 188 11.33 3.29 -20.37
N LEU A 189 11.77 2.74 -19.22
CA LEU A 189 12.36 1.41 -19.18
C LEU A 189 11.29 0.33 -19.41
N GLU A 190 11.66 -0.70 -20.17
CA GLU A 190 10.88 -1.92 -20.29
C GLU A 190 10.90 -2.73 -18.98
N ASN A 191 9.99 -3.70 -18.84
CA ASN A 191 9.83 -4.45 -17.59
C ASN A 191 11.11 -5.21 -17.18
N ASN A 192 11.82 -5.78 -18.14
CA ASN A 192 13.10 -6.48 -17.95
C ASN A 192 14.23 -5.51 -17.57
N GLU A 193 14.32 -4.35 -18.22
CA GLU A 193 15.33 -3.33 -17.93
C GLU A 193 15.12 -2.75 -16.53
N LEU A 194 13.87 -2.48 -16.18
CA LEU A 194 13.50 -2.01 -14.85
C LEU A 194 13.82 -3.08 -13.78
N ALA A 195 13.48 -4.35 -14.04
CA ALA A 195 13.82 -5.45 -13.15
C ALA A 195 15.34 -5.58 -12.95
N ALA A 196 16.11 -5.51 -14.03
CA ALA A 196 17.57 -5.55 -13.98
C ALA A 196 18.13 -4.37 -13.17
N LEU A 197 17.65 -3.14 -13.41
CA LEU A 197 18.08 -1.96 -12.67
C LEU A 197 17.81 -2.09 -11.17
N VAL A 198 16.60 -2.49 -10.79
CA VAL A 198 16.22 -2.63 -9.37
C VAL A 198 17.02 -3.75 -8.72
N SER A 199 17.23 -4.88 -9.41
CA SER A 199 18.04 -5.99 -8.92
C SER A 199 19.51 -5.59 -8.73
N GLU A 200 20.09 -4.80 -9.64
CA GLU A 200 21.43 -4.24 -9.46
C GLU A 200 21.50 -3.29 -8.24
N GLN A 201 20.48 -2.46 -8.01
CA GLN A 201 20.40 -1.64 -6.80
C GLN A 201 20.21 -2.49 -5.52
N ALA A 202 19.52 -3.62 -5.60
CA ALA A 202 19.36 -4.58 -4.51
C ALA A 202 20.70 -5.21 -4.14
N LYS A 203 21.47 -5.69 -5.12
CA LYS A 203 22.85 -6.19 -4.91
C LYS A 203 23.76 -5.13 -4.29
N ALA A 204 23.67 -3.89 -4.78
CA ALA A 204 24.44 -2.77 -4.24
C ALA A 204 24.05 -2.41 -2.79
N THR A 205 22.78 -2.62 -2.42
CA THR A 205 22.31 -2.52 -1.03
C THR A 205 23.05 -3.50 -0.14
N ILE A 206 23.06 -4.79 -0.51
CA ILE A 206 23.77 -5.84 0.25
C ILE A 206 25.28 -5.59 0.32
N ALA A 207 25.91 -5.24 -0.80
CA ALA A 207 27.36 -4.99 -0.85
C ALA A 207 27.80 -3.83 0.07
N ALA A 208 26.93 -2.85 0.31
CA ALA A 208 27.23 -1.74 1.22
C ALA A 208 27.17 -2.16 2.70
N PHE A 209 26.39 -3.18 3.03
CA PHE A 209 26.27 -3.71 4.40
C PHE A 209 27.30 -4.79 4.72
N THR A 210 27.76 -5.55 3.73
CA THR A 210 28.78 -6.59 3.92
C THR A 210 30.21 -6.06 3.92
N LYS A 211 30.46 -4.84 3.39
CA LYS A 211 31.78 -4.20 3.50
C LYS A 211 32.03 -3.72 4.94
N PRO A 212 33.18 -4.05 5.57
CA PRO A 212 33.57 -3.45 6.83
C PRO A 212 33.59 -1.93 6.67
N ARG A 213 32.93 -1.18 7.57
CA ARG A 213 33.15 0.26 7.68
C ARG A 213 34.64 0.44 7.90
N ARG A 214 35.36 0.98 6.90
CA ARG A 214 36.75 1.39 7.09
C ARG A 214 36.78 2.30 8.30
N SER A 215 37.43 1.85 9.37
CA SER A 215 37.79 2.71 10.49
C SER A 215 38.52 3.91 9.91
N MET A 216 37.94 5.10 10.01
CA MET A 216 38.72 6.32 9.88
C MET A 216 39.68 6.37 11.06
N LEU A 217 40.87 5.82 10.84
CA LEU A 217 42.08 6.10 11.58
C LEU A 217 43.08 6.67 10.57
N SER A 218 43.13 7.99 10.50
CA SER A 218 44.35 8.78 10.39
C SER A 218 43.98 10.25 10.61
#